data_AF-A0A506Y5X3-F1
#
_entry.id   AF-A0A506Y5X3-F1
#
_cell.length_a   1.000
_cell.length_b   1.000
_cell.length_c   1.000
_cell.angle_alpha   90.00
_cell.angle_beta   90.00
_cell.angle_gamma   90.00
#
_symmetry.space_group_name_H-M   'P 1'
#
loop_
_entity.id
_entity.type
_entity.pdbx_description
1 polymer ?
#
loop_
_entity_poly.entity_id
_entity_poly.type
_entity_poly.pdbx_seq_one_letter_code
_entity_poly.pdbx_strand_id
1 'polypeptide(L)'
;MPESAAVWFANERPVRIVWHGRRYRVNDTPTRLEPGDVWHPAMTHPIERRWSGWRFQAVDADGNAPVFDLRPGAAAGEWIVLAVHDAPPAARPAAR
;
A
#
# COMPACT_ATOMS: atom_id res chain seq x y z
N MET A 1 6.94 15.51 3.56
CA MET A 1 5.59 15.77 3.01
C MET A 1 4.92 14.41 2.81
N PRO A 2 3.60 14.27 3.00
CA PRO A 2 2.93 13.01 2.70
C PRO A 2 3.10 12.67 1.23
N GLU A 3 3.39 11.41 0.92
CA GLU A 3 3.60 10.96 -0.45
C GLU A 3 2.28 10.47 -1.05
N SER A 4 1.83 11.10 -2.13
CA SER A 4 0.56 10.79 -2.78
C SER A 4 0.69 9.69 -3.83
N ALA A 5 -0.33 8.84 -3.93
CA ALA A 5 -0.45 7.79 -4.92
C ALA A 5 -1.88 7.74 -5.49
N ALA A 6 -2.00 7.20 -6.70
CA ALA A 6 -3.28 6.84 -7.30
C ALA A 6 -3.46 5.32 -7.20
N VAL A 7 -4.63 4.86 -6.75
CA VAL A 7 -4.94 3.44 -6.59
C VAL A 7 -6.20 3.10 -7.37
N TRP A 8 -6.14 2.00 -8.12
CA TRP A 8 -7.29 1.43 -8.81
C TRP A 8 -7.81 0.24 -8.04
N PHE A 9 -9.13 0.13 -8.01
CA PHE A 9 -9.85 -0.92 -7.31
C PHE A 9 -10.58 -1.82 -8.31
N ALA A 10 -10.61 -3.12 -8.01
CA ALA A 10 -11.55 -4.07 -8.59
C ALA A 10 -12.17 -4.86 -7.45
N ASN A 11 -13.50 -5.02 -7.46
CA ASN A 11 -14.24 -5.69 -6.37
C ASN A 11 -13.85 -5.14 -4.98
N GLU A 12 -13.78 -3.81 -4.87
CA GLU A 12 -13.43 -3.10 -3.62
C GLU A 12 -12.02 -3.37 -3.07
N ARG A 13 -11.16 -4.04 -3.85
CA ARG A 13 -9.77 -4.33 -3.48
C ARG A 13 -8.78 -3.62 -4.40
N PRO A 14 -7.65 -3.12 -3.88
CA PRO A 14 -6.58 -2.58 -4.70
C PRO A 14 -6.09 -3.60 -5.73
N VAL A 15 -5.96 -3.18 -6.99
CA VAL A 15 -5.39 -4.01 -8.07
C VAL A 15 -4.19 -3.36 -8.75
N ARG A 16 -4.02 -2.05 -8.61
CA ARG A 16 -2.93 -1.28 -9.20
C ARG A 16 -2.66 -0.03 -8.39
N ILE A 17 -1.40 0.38 -8.31
CA ILE A 17 -0.99 1.66 -7.75
C ILE A 17 -0.05 2.39 -8.73
N VAL A 18 -0.15 3.71 -8.76
CA VAL A 18 0.84 4.59 -9.37
C VAL A 18 1.42 5.48 -8.29
N TRP A 19 2.74 5.37 -8.09
CA TRP A 19 3.49 6.11 -7.07
C TRP A 19 4.85 6.53 -7.67
N HIS A 20 5.27 7.78 -7.45
CA HIS A 20 6.44 8.38 -8.11
C HIS A 20 6.49 8.21 -9.64
N GLY A 21 5.33 8.28 -10.30
CA GLY A 21 5.23 8.08 -11.75
C GLY A 21 5.46 6.63 -12.22
N ARG A 22 5.77 5.70 -11.31
CA ARG A 22 5.91 4.27 -11.59
C ARG A 22 4.60 3.54 -11.38
N ARG A 23 4.33 2.55 -12.23
CA ARG A 23 3.13 1.71 -12.20
C ARG A 23 3.48 0.38 -11.55
N TYR A 24 2.71 -0.01 -10.55
CA TYR A 24 2.83 -1.31 -9.88
C TYR A 24 1.50 -2.06 -9.95
N ARG A 25 1.57 -3.37 -10.15
CA ARG A 25 0.42 -4.27 -10.16
C ARG A 25 0.39 -5.06 -8.86
N VAL A 26 -0.74 -5.06 -8.17
CA VAL A 26 -0.92 -5.85 -6.96
C VAL A 26 -0.75 -7.34 -7.30
N ASN A 27 0.11 -8.03 -6.56
CA ASN A 27 0.43 -9.44 -6.78
C ASN A 27 0.16 -10.35 -5.56
N ASP A 28 -0.40 -9.79 -4.48
CA ASP A 28 -0.82 -10.51 -3.28
C ASP A 28 -2.33 -10.35 -3.00
N THR A 29 -2.76 -10.70 -1.79
CA THR A 29 -4.12 -10.42 -1.30
C THR A 29 -4.09 -9.18 -0.41
N PRO A 30 -4.67 -8.04 -0.86
CA PRO A 30 -4.69 -6.81 -0.07
C PRO A 30 -5.36 -7.02 1.28
N THR A 31 -4.70 -6.54 2.32
CA THR A 31 -5.17 -6.54 3.70
C THR A 31 -5.69 -5.16 4.06
N ARG A 32 -6.91 -5.09 4.60
CA ARG A 32 -7.49 -3.85 5.09
C ARG A 32 -6.80 -3.47 6.40
N LEU A 33 -6.38 -2.22 6.53
CA LEU A 33 -5.77 -1.69 7.74
C LEU A 33 -6.84 -0.92 8.53
N GLU A 34 -7.00 -1.27 9.80
CA GLU A 34 -7.86 -0.54 10.72
C GLU A 34 -7.08 0.57 11.43
N PRO A 35 -7.76 1.58 12.01
CA PRO A 35 -7.11 2.62 12.79
C PRO A 35 -6.29 2.03 13.94
N GLY A 36 -4.96 2.04 13.81
CA GLY A 36 -4.01 1.50 14.80
C GLY A 36 -3.11 0.37 14.30
N ASP A 37 -3.42 -0.24 13.15
CA ASP A 37 -2.61 -1.36 12.59
C ASP A 37 -1.28 -0.89 11.96
N VAL A 38 -1.20 0.40 11.61
CA VAL A 38 0.03 1.01 11.09
C VAL A 38 0.64 1.90 12.16
N TRP A 39 1.85 1.58 12.56
CA TRP A 39 2.69 2.48 13.34
C TRP A 39 3.61 3.24 12.37
N HIS A 40 3.46 4.56 12.28
CA HIS A 40 4.35 5.42 11.50
C HIS A 40 4.69 6.69 12.30
N PRO A 41 5.96 7.13 12.39
CA PRO A 41 6.37 8.28 13.19
C PRO A 41 5.75 9.62 12.75
N ALA A 42 5.26 9.72 11.51
CA ALA A 42 4.47 10.88 11.05
C ALA A 42 2.97 10.83 11.44
N MET A 43 2.51 9.78 12.11
CA MET A 43 1.16 9.70 12.70
C MET A 43 1.12 10.43 14.05
N THR A 44 1.53 11.70 14.07
CA THR A 44 1.51 12.58 15.26
C THR A 44 0.14 13.18 15.57
N HIS A 45 -0.88 12.84 14.79
CA HIS A 45 -2.27 13.22 15.07
C HIS A 45 -3.11 11.95 15.14
N PRO A 46 -3.96 11.77 16.17
CA PRO A 46 -4.91 10.68 16.20
C PRO A 46 -5.78 10.81 14.96
N ILE A 47 -5.58 9.90 14.00
CA ILE A 47 -6.35 9.91 12.76
C ILE A 47 -7.79 9.59 13.18
N GLU A 48 -8.71 10.48 12.82
CA GLU A 48 -10.12 10.35 13.10
C GLU A 48 -10.58 8.91 12.80
N ARG A 49 -11.29 8.29 13.75
CA ARG A 49 -11.51 6.84 13.92
C ARG A 49 -12.30 6.12 12.80
N ARG A 50 -12.21 6.56 11.54
CA ARG A 50 -13.08 6.11 10.42
C ARG A 50 -12.35 5.95 9.09
N TRP A 51 -11.04 5.74 9.08
CA TRP A 51 -10.34 5.40 7.83
C TRP A 51 -10.02 3.91 7.81
N SER A 52 -10.32 3.25 6.69
CA SER A 52 -9.79 1.92 6.37
C SER A 52 -8.66 2.10 5.35
N GLY A 53 -7.44 1.80 5.76
CA GLY A 53 -6.28 1.78 4.87
C GLY A 53 -6.13 0.46 4.13
N TRP A 54 -5.05 0.34 3.36
CA TRP A 54 -4.69 -0.89 2.68
C TRP A 54 -3.20 -1.19 2.78
N ARG A 55 -2.90 -2.46 3.05
CA ARG A 55 -1.57 -3.06 2.90
C ARG A 55 -1.60 -4.04 1.75
N PHE A 56 -0.67 -3.92 0.81
CA PHE A 56 -0.51 -4.90 -0.28
C PHE A 56 0.89 -4.83 -0.90
N GLN A 57 1.34 -5.96 -1.42
CA GLN A 57 2.51 -6.05 -2.28
C GLN A 57 2.12 -5.73 -3.73
N ALA A 58 2.94 -4.94 -4.41
CA ALA A 58 2.76 -4.66 -5.82
C ALA A 58 4.09 -4.69 -6.57
N VAL A 59 4.06 -5.26 -7.77
CA VAL A 59 5.24 -5.45 -8.63
C VAL A 59 5.29 -4.43 -9.78
N ASP A 60 6.43 -3.81 -10.02
CA ASP A 60 6.65 -2.95 -11.19
C ASP A 60 7.10 -3.74 -12.43
N ALA A 61 7.33 -3.03 -13.53
CA ALA A 61 7.81 -3.63 -14.78
C ALA A 61 9.25 -4.17 -14.69
N ASP A 62 10.03 -3.69 -13.71
CA ASP A 62 11.42 -4.09 -13.48
C ASP A 62 11.50 -5.32 -12.54
N GLY A 63 10.38 -5.77 -11.99
CA GLY A 63 10.28 -6.91 -11.08
C GLY A 63 10.44 -6.55 -9.60
N ASN A 64 10.54 -5.28 -9.25
CA ASN A 64 10.57 -4.84 -7.85
C ASN A 64 9.19 -5.02 -7.23
N ALA A 65 9.10 -5.68 -6.07
CA ALA A 65 7.84 -6.01 -5.41
C ALA A 65 7.73 -5.43 -3.99
N PRO A 66 7.75 -4.10 -3.80
CA PRO A 66 7.57 -3.51 -2.49
C PRO A 66 6.15 -3.75 -1.92
N VAL A 67 6.05 -3.72 -0.60
CA VAL A 67 4.81 -3.69 0.18
C VAL A 67 4.46 -2.24 0.50
N PHE A 68 3.25 -1.83 0.14
CA PHE A 68 2.72 -0.49 0.38
C PHE A 68 1.72 -0.49 1.51
N ASP A 69 1.86 0.45 2.43
CA ASP A 69 0.84 0.82 3.41
C ASP A 69 0.22 2.15 3.01
N LEU A 70 -1.09 2.18 2.80
CA LEU A 70 -1.81 3.35 2.32
C LEU A 70 -2.95 3.75 3.25
N ARG A 71 -3.26 5.05 3.26
CA ARG A 71 -4.52 5.60 3.78
C ARG A 71 -5.22 6.48 2.76
N PRO A 72 -6.54 6.68 2.86
CA PRO A 72 -7.20 7.74 2.10
C PRO A 72 -6.61 9.11 2.45
N GLY A 73 -6.42 9.95 1.43
CA GLY A 73 -6.04 11.36 1.56
C GLY A 73 -7.22 12.26 1.87
N ALA A 74 -6.99 13.57 1.81
CA ALA A 74 -8.04 14.57 2.04
C ALA A 74 -8.95 14.72 0.81
N ALA A 75 -8.42 14.49 -0.38
CA ALA A 75 -9.19 14.52 -1.62
C ALA A 75 -9.79 13.15 -1.96
N ALA A 76 -10.95 13.16 -2.61
CA ALA A 76 -11.59 11.93 -3.08
C ALA A 76 -10.70 11.22 -4.12
N GLY A 77 -10.39 9.94 -3.88
CA GLY A 77 -9.53 9.14 -4.74
C GLY A 77 -8.03 9.36 -4.54
N GLU A 78 -7.63 10.28 -3.66
CA GLU A 78 -6.25 10.43 -3.23
C GLU A 78 -5.90 9.35 -2.20
N TRP A 79 -4.74 8.73 -2.37
CA TRP A 79 -4.16 7.82 -1.39
C TRP A 79 -2.82 8.37 -0.94
N ILE A 80 -2.56 8.29 0.37
CA ILE A 80 -1.31 8.68 0.98
C ILE A 80 -0.54 7.42 1.35
N VAL A 81 0.67 7.30 0.84
CA VAL A 81 1.62 6.27 1.23
C VAL A 81 2.14 6.59 2.63
N LEU A 82 1.89 5.66 3.55
CA LEU A 82 2.34 5.72 4.94
C LEU A 82 3.72 5.08 5.07
N ALA A 83 3.94 3.94 4.43
CA ALA A 83 5.21 3.24 4.45
C ALA A 83 5.36 2.40 3.17
N VAL A 84 6.61 2.22 2.77
CA VAL A 84 7.01 1.27 1.73
C VAL A 84 8.06 0.36 2.35
N HIS A 85 7.80 -0.93 2.31
CA HIS A 85 8.71 -1.95 2.83
C HIS A 85 9.19 -2.80 1.66
N ASP A 86 10.43 -3.24 1.69
CA ASP A 86 10.85 -4.33 0.81
C ASP A 86 10.10 -5.60 1.21
N ALA A 87 9.54 -6.31 0.23
CA ALA A 87 9.06 -7.65 0.50
C ALA A 87 10.25 -8.50 0.99
N PRO A 88 10.09 -9.32 2.05
CA PRO A 88 11.10 -10.32 2.37
C PRO A 88 11.34 -11.17 1.12
N PRO A 89 12.59 -11.60 0.86
CA PRO A 89 12.90 -12.39 -0.34
C PRO A 89 11.90 -13.54 -0.40
N ALA A 90 11.16 -13.62 -1.51
CA ALA A 90 10.17 -14.68 -1.70
C ALA A 90 10.85 -16.01 -1.37
N ALA A 91 10.35 -16.71 -0.34
CA ALA A 91 10.87 -18.00 0.03
C ALA A 91 10.85 -18.87 -1.22
N ARG A 92 12.03 -19.16 -1.79
CA ARG A 92 12.16 -20.06 -2.93
C ARG A 92 11.45 -21.36 -2.52
N PRO A 93 10.53 -21.90 -3.33
CA PRO A 93 9.96 -23.21 -3.02
C PRO A 93 11.14 -24.17 -2.90
N ALA A 94 11.26 -24.83 -1.74
CA ALA A 94 12.28 -25.86 -1.54
C ALA A 94 12.07 -26.91 -2.63
N ALA A 95 13.06 -27.07 -3.51
CA ALA A 95 13.09 -28.17 -4.45
C ALA A 95 13.10 -29.47 -3.63
N ARG A 96 12.10 -30.32 -3.86
CA ARG A 96 11.98 -31.64 -3.25
C ARG A 96 12.78 -32.66 -4.05
#